data_AF-A0A937X6N3-F1
#
_entry.id   AF-A0A937X6N3-F1
#
_cell.length_a   1.000
_cell.length_b   1.000
_cell.length_c   1.000
_cell.angle_alpha   90.00
_cell.angle_beta   90.00
_cell.angle_gamma   90.00
#
_symmetry.space_group_name_H-M   'P 1'
#
loop_
_entity.id
_entity.type
_entity.pdbx_description
1 polymer ?
#
loop_
_entity_poly.entity_id
_entity_poly.type
_entity_poly.pdbx_seq_one_letter_code
_entity_poly.pdbx_strand_id
1 'polypeptide(L)' 'MDSLHLTADIPASPQAIYDAWLDADEHSAFTGASASVEPQAGGKFSAWDGYIEGT' A
#
# COMPACT_ATOMS: atom_id res chain seq x y z
N MET A 1 -21.33 -13.26 5.18
CA MET A 1 -20.02 -12.57 5.04
C MET A 1 -20.29 -11.37 4.16
N ASP A 2 -20.04 -10.18 4.68
CA ASP A 2 -20.24 -8.95 3.92
C ASP A 2 -19.04 -8.75 2.99
N SER A 3 -19.29 -8.18 1.81
CA SER A 3 -18.26 -7.92 0.80
C SER A 3 -18.39 -6.48 0.32
N LEU A 4 -17.24 -5.81 0.17
CA LEU A 4 -17.13 -4.49 -0.40
C LEU A 4 -16.29 -4.59 -1.69
N HIS A 5 -16.81 -4.03 -2.78
CA HIS A 5 -16.09 -3.94 -4.05
C HIS A 5 -15.92 -2.48 -4.45
N LEU A 6 -14.69 -2.08 -4.78
CA LEU A 6 -14.33 -0.73 -5.20
C LEU A 6 -13.49 -0.80 -6.47
N THR A 7 -13.72 0.13 -7.40
CA THR A 7 -12.93 0.31 -8.62
C THR A 7 -12.63 1.79 -8.79
N ALA A 8 -11.42 2.10 -9.27
CA ALA A 8 -10.99 3.46 -9.57
C ALA A 8 -10.10 3.47 -10.82
N ASP A 9 -10.25 4.51 -11.65
CA ASP A 9 -9.36 4.78 -12.77
C ASP A 9 -8.26 5.74 -12.31
N ILE A 10 -7.00 5.26 -12.33
CA ILE A 10 -5.82 6.04 -11.94
C ILE A 10 -4.99 6.29 -13.20
N PRO A 11 -4.68 7.55 -13.56
CA PRO A 11 -3.91 7.88 -14.76
C PRO A 11 -2.41 7.61 -14.55
N ALA A 12 -2.04 6.35 -14.31
CA ALA A 12 -0.68 5.88 -14.12
C ALA A 12 -0.50 4.51 -14.80
N SER A 13 0.74 4.10 -15.04
CA SER A 13 1.00 2.75 -15.51
C SER A 13 0.73 1.74 -14.39
N PRO A 14 0.33 0.50 -14.72
CA PRO A 14 0.18 -0.55 -13.70
C PRO A 14 1.44 -0.79 -12.87
N GLN A 15 2.62 -0.69 -13.52
CA GLN A 15 3.91 -0.84 -12.84
C GLN A 15 4.13 0.26 -11.81
N ALA A 16 3.85 1.53 -12.14
CA ALA A 16 4.02 2.64 -11.21
C ALA A 16 3.10 2.51 -9.98
N ILE A 17 1.86 2.05 -10.18
CA ILE A 17 0.93 1.81 -9.06
C ILE A 17 1.45 0.70 -8.16
N TYR A 18 1.94 -0.40 -8.75
CA TYR A 18 2.48 -1.53 -8.01
C TYR A 18 3.73 -1.13 -7.20
N ASP A 19 4.68 -0.43 -7.84
CA ASP A 19 5.92 0.01 -7.20
C ASP A 19 5.62 0.97 -6.04
N ALA A 20 4.74 1.96 -6.25
CA ALA A 20 4.36 2.92 -5.20
C ALA A 20 3.70 2.26 -3.99
N TRP A 21 2.97 1.16 -4.21
CA TRP A 21 2.35 0.43 -3.10
C TRP A 21 3.37 -0.32 -2.24
N LEU A 22 4.50 -0.71 -2.83
CA LEU A 22 5.54 -1.53 -2.22
C LEU A 22 6.76 -0.72 -1.75
N ASP A 23 6.84 0.55 -2.11
CA ASP A 23 7.82 1.50 -1.60
C ASP A 23 7.26 2.24 -0.37
N ALA A 24 7.98 2.21 0.74
CA ALA A 24 7.49 2.79 2.00
C ALA A 24 7.34 4.32 1.93
N ASP A 25 8.22 5.01 1.20
CA ASP A 25 8.20 6.47 1.08
C ASP A 25 7.05 6.89 0.15
N GLU A 26 6.88 6.22 -1.00
CA GLU A 26 5.78 6.50 -1.92
C GLU A 26 4.41 6.15 -1.30
N HIS A 27 4.31 5.02 -0.60
CA HIS A 27 3.10 4.63 0.12
C HIS A 27 2.71 5.66 1.19
N SER A 28 3.70 6.12 1.96
CA SER A 28 3.48 7.16 2.96
C SER A 28 3.00 8.46 2.32
N ALA A 29 3.55 8.81 1.15
CA ALA A 29 3.21 10.04 0.44
C ALA A 29 1.75 10.10 -0.02
N PHE A 30 1.19 9.00 -0.55
CA PHE A 30 -0.21 9.00 -1.01
C PHE A 30 -1.24 8.68 0.07
N THR A 31 -0.85 8.05 1.17
CA THR A 31 -1.74 7.79 2.31
C THR A 31 -1.75 8.93 3.34
N GLY A 32 -0.69 9.72 3.40
CA GLY A 32 -0.55 10.85 4.32
C GLY A 32 -0.10 10.47 5.74
N ALA A 33 0.34 9.23 5.96
CA ALA A 33 0.83 8.72 7.25
C ALA A 33 1.97 7.73 7.02
N SER A 34 2.78 7.46 8.05
CA SER A 34 3.97 6.62 7.90
C SER A 34 3.62 5.16 7.55
N ALA A 35 4.41 4.58 6.66
CA ALA A 35 4.38 3.18 6.28
C ALA A 35 5.77 2.53 6.37
N SER A 36 5.79 1.21 6.51
CA SER A 36 6.98 0.36 6.40
C SER A 36 6.63 -0.83 5.53
N VAL A 37 7.51 -1.21 4.61
CA VAL A 37 7.26 -2.33 3.68
C VAL A 37 8.52 -3.17 3.50
N GLU A 38 8.37 -4.49 3.63
CA GLU A 38 9.31 -5.48 3.09
C GLU A 38 8.75 -6.01 1.75
N PRO A 39 9.28 -5.57 0.58
CA PRO A 39 8.63 -5.78 -0.72
C PRO A 39 8.90 -7.18 -1.30
N GLN A 40 8.53 -8.19 -0.54
CA GLN A 40 8.56 -9.59 -0.94
C GLN A 40 7.31 -10.32 -0.44
N ALA A 41 6.96 -11.44 -1.07
CA ALA A 41 5.87 -12.26 -0.60
C ALA A 41 6.12 -12.75 0.84
N GLY A 42 5.13 -12.57 1.72
CA GLY A 42 5.26 -12.89 3.15
C GLY A 42 6.06 -11.86 3.96
N GLY A 43 6.46 -10.74 3.34
CA GLY A 43 7.20 -9.66 4.00
C GLY A 43 6.30 -8.84 4.92
N LYS A 44 6.86 -8.37 6.02
CA LYS A 44 6.13 -7.53 6.97
C LYS A 44 5.81 -6.16 6.39
N PHE A 45 4.66 -5.62 6.76
CA PHE A 45 4.32 -4.23 6.46
C PHE A 45 3.54 -3.58 7.62
N SER A 46 3.61 -2.26 7.67
CA SER A 46 2.72 -1.43 8.48
C SER A 46 2.30 -0.16 7.73
N ALA A 47 1.13 0.39 8.07
CA ALA A 47 0.63 1.64 7.51
C ALA A 47 -0.17 2.43 8.55
N TRP A 48 -0.38 3.73 8.29
CA TRP A 48 -1.09 4.65 9.19
C TRP A 48 -0.47 4.67 10.59
N ASP A 49 0.85 4.93 10.63
CA ASP A 49 1.63 5.04 11.87
C ASP A 49 1.56 3.77 12.74
N GLY A 50 1.45 2.61 12.10
CA GLY A 50 1.42 1.31 12.76
C GLY A 50 0.02 0.84 13.19
N TYR A 51 -1.05 1.55 12.82
CA TYR A 51 -2.42 1.07 13.06
C TYR A 51 -2.75 -0.18 12.24
N ILE A 52 -2.24 -0.27 11.02
CA ILE A 52 -2.37 -1.44 10.14
C ILE A 52 -1.05 -2.21 10.17
N GLU A 53 -1.13 -3.54 10.29
CA GLU A 53 0.02 -4.45 10.26
C GLU A 53 -0.32 -5.78 9.57
N GLY A 54 0.69 -6.44 9.01
CA GLY A 54 0.53 -7.74 8.35
C GLY A 54 1.83 -8.36 7.82
N THR A 55 1.68 -9.53 7.16
CA THR A 55 2.74 -10.35 6.51
C THR A 55 2.21 -11.01 5.24
#